data_AF-A0A932W8B1-F1
#
_entry.id   AF-A0A932W8B1-F1
#
_cell.length_a   1.000
_cell.length_b   1.000
_cell.length_c   1.000
_cell.angle_alpha   90.00
_cell.angle_beta   90.00
_cell.angle_gamma   90.00
#
_symmetry.space_group_name_H-M   'P 1'
#
loop_
_entity.id
_entity.type
_entity.pdbx_description
1 polymer ?
#
loop_
_entity_poly.entity_id
_entity_poly.type
_entity_poly.pdbx_seq_one_letter_code
_entity_poly.pdbx_strand_id
1 'polypeptide(L)'
;MKRTVTEEDFRLPEFRGKDPKDYEFRPDGKVVRKDRWETAIHSIRFALGDERREFEIADVVATVRALVATFPSRVDNEDEQAE
;
A
#
# COMPACT_ATOMS: atom_id res chain seq x y z
N MET A 1 22.26 13.19 -1.96
CA MET A 1 21.12 14.15 -2.06
C MET A 1 19.99 13.46 -2.81
N LYS A 2 18.75 13.47 -2.28
CA LYS A 2 17.57 12.99 -3.02
C LYS A 2 17.05 14.13 -3.90
N ARG A 3 16.84 13.89 -5.19
CA ARG A 3 16.29 14.87 -6.15
C ARG A 3 14.82 15.16 -5.80
N THR A 4 14.43 16.43 -5.78
CA THR A 4 13.03 16.85 -5.60
C THR A 4 12.26 16.67 -6.90
N VAL A 5 11.01 16.24 -6.81
CA VAL A 5 10.09 16.16 -7.95
C VAL A 5 9.76 17.58 -8.44
N THR A 6 9.88 17.82 -9.74
CA THR A 6 9.56 19.13 -10.34
C THR A 6 8.43 19.00 -11.37
N GLU A 7 7.91 20.14 -11.84
CA GLU A 7 6.91 20.17 -12.92
C GLU A 7 7.41 19.50 -14.21
N GLU A 8 8.72 19.46 -14.43
CA GLU A 8 9.32 18.79 -15.59
C GLU A 8 9.13 17.28 -15.57
N ASP A 9 9.05 16.68 -14.38
CA ASP A 9 8.77 15.26 -14.19
C ASP A 9 7.27 14.94 -14.40
N PHE A 10 6.42 15.96 -14.47
CA PHE A 10 4.95 15.88 -14.61
C PHE A 10 4.48 16.08 -16.05
N ARG A 11 5.40 16.08 -17.03
CA ARG A 11 5.09 16.29 -18.46
C ARG A 11 4.26 15.15 -19.08
N LEU A 12 4.11 14.01 -18.40
CA LEU A 12 3.23 12.92 -18.86
C LEU A 12 1.74 13.28 -18.65
N PRO A 13 0.83 12.90 -19.57
CA PRO A 13 -0.59 13.21 -19.46
C PRO A 13 -1.24 12.79 -18.13
N GLU A 14 -0.78 11.69 -17.53
CA GLU A 14 -1.27 11.12 -16.26
C GLU A 14 -0.99 11.97 -15.02
N PHE A 15 -0.10 12.96 -15.13
CA PHE A 15 0.26 13.88 -14.06
C PHE A 15 -0.28 15.30 -14.23
N ARG A 16 -1.04 15.55 -15.31
CA ARG A 16 -1.64 16.86 -15.59
C ARG A 16 -2.60 17.29 -14.46
N GLY A 17 -2.38 18.48 -13.90
CA GLY A 17 -3.22 19.07 -12.86
C GLY A 17 -2.94 18.59 -11.42
N LYS A 18 -1.87 17.81 -11.21
CA LYS A 18 -1.43 17.38 -9.88
C LYS A 18 -0.30 18.28 -9.37
N ASP A 19 -0.25 18.56 -8.06
CA ASP A 19 0.83 19.34 -7.43
C ASP A 19 2.06 18.45 -7.20
N PRO A 20 3.24 18.77 -7.78
CA PRO A 20 4.49 18.04 -7.52
C PRO A 20 4.85 17.88 -6.04
N LYS A 21 4.41 18.80 -5.16
CA LYS A 21 4.68 18.73 -3.71
C LYS A 21 4.05 17.51 -3.05
N ASP A 22 3.01 16.94 -3.62
CA ASP A 22 2.35 15.75 -3.09
C ASP A 22 3.05 14.45 -3.49
N TYR A 23 4.14 14.53 -4.26
CA TYR A 23 4.81 13.38 -4.86
C TYR A 23 6.29 13.30 -4.49
N GLU A 24 6.82 12.09 -4.57
CA GLU A 24 8.23 11.78 -4.33
C GLU A 24 8.74 10.71 -5.30
N PHE A 25 10.06 10.67 -5.49
CA PHE A 25 10.71 9.57 -6.18
C PHE A 25 10.85 8.36 -5.24
N ARG A 26 10.34 7.23 -5.69
CA ARG A 26 10.56 5.92 -5.07
C ARG A 26 11.96 5.39 -5.46
N PRO A 27 12.57 4.46 -4.68
CA PRO A 27 13.91 3.94 -5.00
C PRO A 27 14.05 3.28 -6.38
N ASP A 28 12.94 2.84 -6.98
CA ASP A 28 12.91 2.29 -8.35
C ASP A 28 12.74 3.37 -9.44
N GLY A 29 12.82 4.66 -9.08
CA GLY A 29 12.74 5.78 -10.01
C GLY A 29 11.32 6.25 -10.35
N LYS A 30 10.27 5.62 -9.80
CA LYS A 30 8.88 6.02 -10.07
C LYS A 30 8.47 7.24 -9.25
N VAL A 31 7.70 8.14 -9.85
CA VAL A 31 7.02 9.24 -9.16
C VAL A 31 5.73 8.70 -8.53
N VAL A 32 5.63 8.80 -7.21
CA VAL A 32 4.49 8.28 -6.44
C VAL A 32 4.01 9.33 -5.46
N ARG A 33 2.74 9.27 -5.04
CA ARG A 33 2.24 10.16 -3.98
C ARG A 33 2.89 9.85 -2.64
N LYS A 34 3.16 10.89 -1.86
CA LYS A 34 3.74 10.82 -0.51
C LYS A 34 2.80 10.12 0.47
N ASP A 35 1.50 10.40 0.38
CA ASP A 35 0.43 9.84 1.23
C ASP A 35 -0.07 8.45 0.78
N ARG A 36 0.60 7.79 -0.18
CA ARG A 36 0.16 6.49 -0.74
C ARG A 36 -0.04 5.42 0.33
N TRP A 37 0.80 5.41 1.36
CA TRP A 37 0.73 4.42 2.44
C TRP A 37 -0.47 4.68 3.34
N GLU A 38 -0.73 5.93 3.70
CA GLU A 38 -1.92 6.34 4.44
C GLU A 38 -3.19 5.99 3.67
N THR A 39 -3.27 6.38 2.40
CA THR A 39 -4.41 6.06 1.51
C THR A 39 -4.65 4.54 1.41
N ALA A 40 -3.57 3.75 1.35
CA ALA A 40 -3.67 2.29 1.31
C ALA A 40 -4.22 1.71 2.62
N ILE A 41 -3.78 2.21 3.77
CA ILE A 41 -4.32 1.78 5.07
C ILE A 41 -5.81 2.12 5.20
N HIS A 42 -6.22 3.33 4.78
CA HIS A 42 -7.64 3.69 4.74
C HIS A 42 -8.46 2.73 3.85
N SER A 43 -7.91 2.36 2.69
CA SER A 43 -8.58 1.45 1.75
C SER A 43 -8.72 0.03 2.33
N ILE A 44 -7.67 -0.50 2.96
CA ILE A 44 -7.71 -1.80 3.64
C ILE A 44 -8.75 -1.78 4.77
N ARG A 45 -8.72 -0.73 5.58
CA ARG A 45 -9.68 -0.55 6.67
C ARG A 45 -11.13 -0.57 6.19
N PHE A 46 -11.44 0.18 5.13
CA PHE A 46 -12.77 0.16 4.53
C PHE A 46 -13.15 -1.23 4.00
N ALA A 47 -12.20 -1.93 3.37
CA ALA A 47 -12.42 -3.29 2.87
C ALA A 47 -12.68 -4.31 4.00
N LEU A 48 -12.14 -4.07 5.20
CA LEU A 48 -12.43 -4.85 6.40
C LEU A 48 -13.77 -4.47 7.06
N GLY A 49 -14.50 -3.47 6.51
CA GLY A 49 -15.79 -3.03 7.03
C GLY A 49 -15.71 -2.13 8.27
N ASP A 50 -14.54 -1.56 8.59
CA ASP A 50 -14.40 -0.63 9.71
C ASP A 50 -14.79 0.80 9.29
N GLU A 51 -15.95 1.25 9.74
CA GLU A 51 -16.55 2.57 9.42
C GLU A 51 -16.34 3.65 10.49
N ARG A 52 -15.64 3.36 11.59
CA ARG A 52 -15.29 4.36 12.63
C ARG A 52 -14.67 5.65 12.03
N ARG A 53 -14.80 6.79 12.72
CA ARG A 53 -14.18 8.04 12.25
C ARG A 53 -12.66 8.07 12.48
N GLU A 54 -12.24 7.51 13.61
CA GLU A 54 -10.86 7.46 14.09
C GLU A 54 -10.47 5.99 14.29
N PHE A 55 -9.21 5.65 14.00
CA PHE A 55 -8.69 4.30 14.13
C PHE A 55 -7.17 4.31 14.29
N GLU A 56 -6.64 3.24 14.88
CA GLU A 56 -5.21 2.99 14.96
C GLU A 56 -4.77 1.97 13.92
N ILE A 57 -3.58 2.14 13.34
CA ILE A 57 -3.03 1.19 12.36
C ILE A 57 -2.89 -0.21 12.99
N ALA A 58 -2.56 -0.27 14.29
CA ALA A 58 -2.45 -1.52 15.03
C ALA A 58 -3.76 -2.33 15.01
N ASP A 59 -4.92 -1.67 15.11
CA ASP A 59 -6.24 -2.33 15.07
C ASP A 59 -6.51 -2.93 13.69
N VAL A 60 -6.15 -2.20 12.63
CA VAL A 60 -6.28 -2.68 11.25
C VAL A 60 -5.43 -3.94 11.06
N VAL A 61 -4.17 -3.91 11.51
CA VAL A 61 -3.25 -5.06 11.43
C VAL A 61 -3.77 -6.25 12.24
N ALA A 62 -4.29 -6.02 13.45
CA ALA A 62 -4.87 -7.07 14.28
C ALA A 62 -6.07 -7.74 13.58
N THR A 63 -6.93 -6.94 12.96
CA THR A 63 -8.10 -7.42 12.21
C THR A 63 -7.67 -8.25 11.01
N VAL A 64 -6.65 -7.82 10.25
CA VAL A 64 -6.09 -8.61 9.14
C VAL A 64 -5.57 -9.96 9.65
N ARG A 65 -4.83 -9.99 10.76
CA ARG A 65 -4.32 -11.25 11.33
C ARG A 65 -5.45 -12.19 11.76
N ALA A 66 -6.50 -11.66 12.37
CA ALA A 66 -7.68 -12.42 12.76
C ALA A 66 -8.38 -13.01 11.53
N LEU A 67 -8.57 -12.22 10.47
CA LEU A 67 -9.12 -12.68 9.19
C LEU A 67 -8.26 -13.80 8.60
N VAL A 68 -6.93 -13.63 8.57
CA VAL A 68 -6.01 -14.64 8.03
C VAL A 68 -6.09 -15.97 8.79
N ALA A 69 -6.25 -15.91 10.11
CA ALA A 69 -6.40 -17.10 10.95
C ALA A 69 -7.70 -17.89 10.67
N THR A 70 -8.69 -17.29 9.99
CA THR A 70 -9.92 -18.01 9.58
C THR A 70 -9.74 -18.87 8.33
N PHE A 71 -8.68 -18.62 7.55
CA PHE A 71 -8.41 -19.46 6.38
C PHE A 71 -7.88 -20.81 6.84
N PRO A 72 -8.33 -21.93 6.23
CA PRO A 72 -7.69 -23.21 6.47
C PRO A 72 -6.21 -23.09 6.11
N SER A 73 -5.32 -23.62 6.96
CA SER A 73 -3.89 -23.68 6.64
C SER A 73 -3.75 -24.30 5.26
N ARG A 74 -3.05 -23.61 4.35
CA ARG A 74 -2.60 -24.27 3.13
C ARG A 74 -1.81 -25.49 3.58
N VAL A 75 -2.32 -26.67 3.25
CA VAL A 75 -1.54 -27.90 3.39
C VAL A 75 -0.44 -27.74 2.35
N ASP A 76 0.75 -27.37 2.80
CA ASP A 76 1.93 -27.36 1.96
C ASP A 76 2.22 -28.83 1.62
N ASN A 77 1.70 -29.31 0.49
CA ASN A 77 2.18 -30.55 -0.12
C ASN A 77 3.52 -30.24 -0.78
N GLU A 78 4.56 -30.04 0.02
CA GLU A 78 5.94 -30.21 -0.40
C GLU A 78 6.43 -31.49 0.27
N ASP A 79 6.15 -32.65 -0.36
CA ASP A 79 6.93 -33.88 -0.19
C ASP A 79 6.41 -34.96 -1.17
N GLU A 80 6.84 -34.87 -2.44
CA GLU A 80 7.06 -36.06 -3.26
C GLU A 80 8.51 -36.07 -3.72
N GLN A 81 9.36 -36.39 -2.73
CA GLN A 81 10.48 -37.32 -2.78
C GLN A 81 11.21 -37.45 -4.12
N ALA A 82 12.43 -36.92 -4.14
CA ALA A 82 13.50 -37.46 -4.97
C ALA A 82 13.85 -38.87 -4.47
N GLU A 83 13.65 -39.88 -5.32
CA GLU A 83 14.43 -41.12 -5.35
C GLU A 83 14.70 -41.52 -6.81
#